data_AF-A0A533WJQ8-F1
#
_entry.id   AF-A0A533WJQ8-F1
#
_cell.length_a   1.000
_cell.length_b   1.000
_cell.length_c   1.000
_cell.angle_alpha   90.00
_cell.angle_beta   90.00
_cell.angle_gamma   90.00
#
_symmetry.space_group_name_H-M   'P 1'
#
loop_
_entity.id
_entity.type
_entity.pdbx_description
1 polymer ?
#
loop_
_entity_poly.entity_id
_entity_poly.type
_entity_poly.pdbx_seq_one_letter_code
_entity_poly.pdbx_strand_id
1 'polypeptide(L)'
;MGYPGGSAYVSTKFALEGLSESMSYELEPFGIRVVLVEPGVIRTNFSSGMVLAKKAQDPNSPYSQMMQRMGATLQQLEQNGSDVDLVASIVLKAATNANPELRYLAGKDVENWVEAKRKMSDSEFINSMKQNMG
;
A
#
# COMPACT_ATOMS: atom_id res chain seq x y z
N MET A 1 -4.39 1.57 2.40
CA MET A 1 -5.01 1.95 3.69
C MET A 1 -4.07 2.85 4.48
N GLY A 2 -4.56 3.58 5.50
CA GLY A 2 -3.71 4.39 6.37
C GLY A 2 -3.14 3.60 7.55
N TYR A 3 -1.92 3.94 7.96
CA TYR A 3 -1.23 3.35 9.11
C TYR A 3 -0.33 4.39 9.81
N PRO A 4 -0.01 4.21 11.11
CA PRO A 4 0.81 5.14 11.87
C PRO A 4 2.18 5.38 11.23
N GLY A 5 2.69 6.61 11.29
CA GLY A 5 3.99 6.98 10.70
C GLY A 5 4.01 7.03 9.16
N GLY A 6 2.96 6.56 8.47
CA GLY A 6 2.89 6.51 7.01
C GLY A 6 2.14 7.66 6.34
N SER A 7 1.67 8.66 7.09
CA SER A 7 0.71 9.66 6.58
C SER A 7 1.13 10.35 5.28
N ALA A 8 2.38 10.80 5.19
CA ALA A 8 2.91 11.46 3.99
C ALA A 8 3.02 10.51 2.79
N TYR A 9 3.46 9.26 2.99
CA TYR A 9 3.54 8.28 1.92
C TYR A 9 2.13 7.85 1.47
N VAL A 10 1.27 7.47 2.42
CA VAL A 10 -0.08 6.99 2.15
C VAL A 10 -0.92 8.04 1.44
N SER A 11 -0.80 9.32 1.82
CA SER A 11 -1.56 10.39 1.13
C SER A 11 -1.22 10.47 -0.36
N THR A 12 0.06 10.32 -0.73
CA THR A 12 0.45 10.29 -2.15
C THR A 12 -0.11 9.08 -2.89
N LYS A 13 -0.18 7.91 -2.24
CA LYS A 13 -0.75 6.71 -2.86
C LYS A 13 -2.27 6.79 -3.00
N PHE A 14 -2.98 7.40 -2.06
CA PHE A 14 -4.40 7.72 -2.23
C PHE A 14 -4.62 8.76 -3.33
N ALA A 15 -3.71 9.72 -3.52
CA ALA A 15 -3.81 10.66 -4.63
C ALA A 15 -3.70 9.97 -6.00
N LEU A 16 -2.90 8.92 -6.11
CA LEU A 16 -2.81 8.12 -7.35
C LEU A 16 -4.13 7.41 -7.68
N GLU A 17 -4.92 7.00 -6.68
CA GLU A 17 -6.25 6.41 -6.91
C GLU A 17 -7.18 7.40 -7.61
N GLY A 18 -7.32 8.59 -7.01
CA GLY A 18 -8.20 9.63 -7.56
C GLY A 18 -7.72 10.13 -8.92
N LEU A 19 -6.40 10.29 -9.08
CA LEU A 19 -5.82 10.67 -10.37
C LEU A 19 -6.09 9.62 -11.45
N SER A 20 -5.84 8.34 -11.16
CA SER A 20 -5.98 7.27 -12.15
C SER A 20 -7.44 7.02 -12.52
N GLU A 21 -8.35 7.09 -11.56
CA GLU A 21 -9.80 6.99 -11.81
C GLU A 21 -10.29 8.15 -12.68
N SER A 22 -9.87 9.39 -12.38
CA SER A 22 -10.20 10.56 -13.22
C SER A 22 -9.67 10.40 -14.65
N MET A 23 -8.39 10.05 -14.79
CA MET A 23 -7.77 9.83 -16.10
C MET A 23 -8.44 8.70 -16.88
N SER A 24 -8.98 7.67 -16.20
CA SER A 24 -9.65 6.57 -16.88
C SER A 24 -10.86 7.04 -17.69
N TYR A 25 -11.63 8.02 -17.18
CA TYR A 25 -12.75 8.63 -17.89
C TYR A 25 -12.27 9.60 -18.99
N GLU A 26 -11.25 10.42 -18.69
CA GLU A 26 -10.74 11.42 -19.62
C GLU A 26 -10.08 10.82 -20.86
N LEU A 27 -9.46 9.65 -20.70
CA LEU A 27 -8.69 8.97 -21.74
C LEU A 27 -9.48 7.91 -22.53
N GLU A 28 -10.64 7.49 -22.01
CA GLU A 28 -11.53 6.52 -22.67
C GLU A 28 -11.88 6.91 -24.12
N PRO A 29 -12.25 8.17 -24.46
CA PRO A 29 -12.59 8.54 -25.84
C PRO A 29 -11.43 8.38 -26.84
N PHE A 30 -10.19 8.29 -26.36
CA PHE A 30 -8.99 8.10 -27.18
C PHE A 30 -8.57 6.63 -27.27
N GLY A 31 -9.34 5.70 -26.68
CA GLY A 31 -9.00 4.29 -26.63
C GLY A 31 -7.80 3.97 -25.73
N ILE A 32 -7.42 4.90 -24.84
CA ILE A 32 -6.31 4.71 -23.89
C ILE A 32 -6.90 4.22 -22.57
N ARG A 33 -6.35 3.12 -22.05
CA ARG A 33 -6.81 2.49 -20.80
C ARG A 33 -5.84 2.80 -19.66
N VAL A 34 -6.39 3.15 -18.50
CA VAL A 34 -5.65 3.34 -17.26
C VAL A 34 -5.93 2.16 -16.34
N VAL A 35 -4.89 1.61 -15.72
CA VAL A 35 -4.99 0.47 -14.80
C VAL A 35 -4.09 0.71 -13.60
N LEU A 36 -4.61 0.41 -12.41
CA LEU A 36 -3.88 0.38 -11.15
C LEU A 36 -3.49 -1.07 -10.82
N VAL A 37 -2.20 -1.28 -10.60
CA VAL A 37 -1.68 -2.50 -9.97
C VAL A 37 -1.35 -2.14 -8.53
N GLU A 38 -2.06 -2.76 -7.59
CA GLU A 38 -2.02 -2.45 -6.16
C GLU A 38 -1.31 -3.58 -5.41
N PRO A 39 0.03 -3.48 -5.24
CA PRO A 39 0.77 -4.47 -4.49
C PRO A 39 0.46 -4.41 -2.99
N GLY A 40 0.46 -5.58 -2.38
CA GLY A 40 0.71 -5.72 -0.96
C GLY A 40 2.17 -5.48 -0.62
N VAL A 41 2.64 -6.12 0.44
CA VAL A 41 4.05 -6.08 0.82
C VAL A 41 4.85 -6.97 -0.13
N ILE A 42 5.84 -6.39 -0.81
CA ILE A 42 6.70 -7.09 -1.78
C ILE A 42 8.14 -7.03 -1.28
N ARG A 43 8.84 -8.17 -1.34
CA ARG A 43 10.28 -8.27 -1.04
C ARG A 43 11.09 -7.53 -2.10
N THR A 44 11.39 -6.27 -1.79
CA THR A 44 12.20 -5.38 -2.64
C THR A 44 13.27 -4.72 -1.79
N ASN A 45 14.01 -3.79 -2.38
CA ASN A 45 14.90 -2.89 -1.64
C ASN A 45 14.16 -1.62 -1.15
N PHE A 46 12.82 -1.59 -1.15
CA PHE A 46 12.04 -0.40 -0.82
C PHE A 46 12.38 0.16 0.56
N SER A 47 12.43 -0.68 1.61
CA SER A 47 12.76 -0.21 2.95
C SER A 47 14.19 0.33 3.04
N SER A 48 15.14 -0.28 2.32
CA SER A 48 16.54 0.14 2.31
C SER A 48 16.75 1.52 1.70
N GLY A 49 15.85 1.95 0.81
CA GLY A 49 15.83 3.28 0.23
C GLY A 49 15.11 4.34 1.06
N MET A 50 14.47 3.96 2.16
CA MET A 50 13.73 4.90 3.00
C MET A 50 14.68 5.81 3.79
N VAL A 51 14.42 7.11 3.73
CA VAL A 51 15.13 8.11 4.54
C VAL A 51 14.30 8.44 5.77
N LEU A 52 14.77 8.02 6.95
CA LEU A 52 14.18 8.39 8.22
C LEU A 52 14.70 9.76 8.65
N ALA A 53 13.78 10.67 8.99
CA ALA A 53 14.14 11.95 9.58
C ALA A 53 14.90 11.73 10.90
N LYS A 54 15.99 12.47 11.14
CA LYS A 54 16.81 12.32 12.35
C LYS A 54 15.99 12.41 13.65
N LYS A 55 15.03 13.35 13.71
CA LYS A 55 14.14 13.53 14.86
C LYS A 55 13.14 12.38 15.06
N ALA A 56 12.84 11.60 14.02
CA ALA A 56 11.97 10.43 14.15
C ALA A 56 12.61 9.29 14.96
N GLN A 57 13.93 9.37 15.17
CA GLN A 57 14.72 8.40 15.96
C GLN A 57 15.11 8.95 17.33
N ASP A 58 14.64 10.14 17.71
CA ASP A 58 14.94 10.72 19.02
C ASP A 58 14.30 9.85 20.12
N PRO A 59 15.07 9.23 21.02
CA PRO A 59 14.52 8.39 22.10
C PRO A 59 13.64 9.18 23.07
N ASN A 60 13.83 10.50 23.18
CA ASN A 60 13.03 11.38 24.04
C ASN A 60 11.76 11.90 23.35
N SER A 61 11.54 11.55 22.08
CA SER A 61 10.32 11.91 21.37
C SER A 61 9.09 11.23 22.00
N PRO A 62 7.95 11.92 22.11
CA PRO A 62 6.69 11.26 22.51
C PRO A 62 6.24 10.17 21.53
N TYR A 63 6.82 10.12 20.33
CA TYR A 63 6.53 9.11 19.31
C TYR A 63 7.57 7.98 19.25
N SER A 64 8.59 7.98 20.13
CA SER A 64 9.72 7.04 20.04
C SER A 64 9.27 5.58 20.06
N GLN A 65 8.36 5.21 20.96
CA GLN A 65 7.80 3.86 21.06
C GLN A 65 7.00 3.47 19.82
N MET A 66 6.16 4.38 19.29
CA MET A 66 5.39 4.14 18.07
C MET A 66 6.32 3.91 16.87
N MET A 67 7.36 4.75 16.72
CA MET A 67 8.31 4.63 15.61
C MET A 67 9.15 3.34 15.68
N GLN A 68 9.55 2.91 16.89
CA GLN A 68 10.26 1.64 17.07
C GLN A 68 9.39 0.44 16.70
N ARG A 69 8.13 0.40 17.17
CA ARG A 69 7.18 -0.67 16.82
C ARG A 69 6.91 -0.71 15.34
N MET A 70 6.61 0.45 14.73
CA MET A 70 6.40 0.55 13.28
C MET A 70 7.62 0.06 12.49
N GLY A 71 8.84 0.44 12.90
CA GLY A 71 10.06 -0.04 12.27
C GLY A 71 10.19 -1.57 12.30
N ALA A 72 9.95 -2.18 13.46
CA ALA A 72 9.98 -3.64 13.62
C ALA A 72 8.88 -4.34 12.79
N THR A 73 7.65 -3.83 12.82
CA THR A 73 6.53 -4.38 12.06
C THR A 73 6.79 -4.30 10.55
N LEU A 74 7.27 -3.16 10.05
CA LEU A 74 7.59 -2.99 8.63
C LEU A 74 8.71 -3.95 8.17
N GLN A 75 9.75 -4.11 8.99
CA GLN A 75 10.82 -5.06 8.71
C GLN A 75 10.31 -6.51 8.64
N GLN A 76 9.45 -6.91 9.59
CA GLN A 76 8.85 -8.24 9.60
C GLN A 76 7.92 -8.46 8.40
N LEU A 77 7.11 -7.46 8.05
CA LEU A 77 6.23 -7.52 6.89
C LEU A 77 7.04 -7.68 5.60
N GLU A 78 8.11 -6.91 5.43
CA GLU A 78 8.95 -6.98 4.24
C GLU A 78 9.63 -8.35 4.10
N GLN A 79 10.17 -8.92 5.19
CA GLN A 79 10.75 -10.26 5.19
C GLN A 79 9.76 -11.34 4.71
N ASN A 80 8.48 -11.16 5.05
CA ASN A 80 7.39 -12.07 4.67
C ASN A 80 6.64 -11.62 3.40
N GLY A 81 7.11 -10.56 2.73
CA GLY A 81 6.46 -10.02 1.55
C GLY A 81 6.44 -11.01 0.39
N SER A 82 5.55 -10.78 -0.58
CA SER A 82 5.48 -11.56 -1.80
C SER A 82 6.71 -11.31 -2.70
N ASP A 83 6.94 -12.21 -3.65
CA ASP A 83 8.01 -12.06 -4.63
C ASP A 83 7.74 -10.94 -5.64
N VAL A 84 8.78 -10.33 -6.20
CA VAL A 84 8.65 -9.28 -7.24
C VAL A 84 8.00 -9.81 -8.51
N ASP A 85 8.21 -11.10 -8.81
CA ASP A 85 7.62 -11.76 -9.98
C ASP A 85 6.09 -11.76 -9.94
N LEU A 86 5.50 -11.74 -8.74
CA LEU A 86 4.04 -11.63 -8.59
C LEU A 86 3.53 -10.34 -9.23
N VAL A 87 4.15 -9.20 -8.91
CA VAL A 87 3.74 -7.90 -9.47
C VAL A 87 3.98 -7.86 -10.97
N ALA A 88 5.15 -8.35 -11.43
CA ALA A 88 5.47 -8.40 -12.86
C ALA A 88 4.42 -9.22 -13.65
N SER A 89 4.01 -10.37 -13.11
CA SER A 89 2.99 -11.22 -13.75
C SER A 89 1.63 -10.52 -13.85
N ILE A 90 1.26 -9.72 -12.83
CA ILE A 90 -0.01 -8.99 -12.80
C ILE A 90 0.03 -7.78 -13.74
N VAL A 91 1.16 -7.08 -13.84
CA VAL A 91 1.36 -6.02 -14.83
C VAL A 91 1.22 -6.60 -16.25
N LEU A 92 1.85 -7.75 -16.53
CA LEU A 92 1.72 -8.43 -17.82
C LEU A 92 0.26 -8.82 -18.10
N LYS A 93 -0.43 -9.40 -17.11
CA LYS A 93 -1.85 -9.74 -17.22
C LYS A 93 -2.71 -8.52 -17.55
N ALA A 94 -2.53 -7.42 -16.83
CA ALA A 94 -3.27 -6.18 -17.05
C ALA A 94 -3.00 -5.59 -18.45
N ALA A 95 -1.74 -5.55 -18.87
CA ALA A 95 -1.35 -4.97 -20.16
C ALA A 95 -1.83 -5.78 -21.36
N THR A 96 -1.94 -7.11 -21.21
CA THR A 96 -2.36 -8.03 -22.30
C THR A 96 -3.85 -8.34 -22.32
N ASN A 97 -4.61 -7.92 -21.29
CA ASN A 97 -6.05 -8.12 -21.27
C ASN A 97 -6.74 -7.15 -22.24
N ALA A 98 -7.62 -7.67 -23.10
CA ALA A 98 -8.40 -6.85 -24.03
C ALA A 98 -9.36 -5.89 -23.32
N ASN A 99 -9.92 -6.32 -22.17
CA ASN A 99 -10.77 -5.53 -21.30
C ASN A 99 -10.25 -5.63 -19.85
N PRO A 100 -9.20 -4.88 -19.49
CA PRO A 100 -8.67 -4.88 -18.14
C PRO A 100 -9.65 -4.22 -17.17
N GLU A 101 -9.70 -4.73 -15.94
CA GLU A 101 -10.34 -4.01 -14.84
C GLU A 101 -9.49 -2.80 -14.45
N LEU A 102 -10.10 -1.79 -13.83
CA LEU A 102 -9.36 -0.62 -13.37
C LEU A 102 -8.32 -0.97 -12.30
N ARG A 103 -8.56 -2.01 -11.48
CA ARG A 103 -7.72 -2.34 -10.31
C ARG A 103 -7.36 -3.82 -10.28
N TYR A 104 -6.07 -4.10 -10.11
CA TYR A 104 -5.54 -5.45 -9.90
C TYR A 104 -4.76 -5.51 -8.59
N LEU A 105 -5.26 -6.29 -7.63
CA LEU A 105 -4.55 -6.54 -6.37
C LEU A 105 -3.41 -7.54 -6.59
N ALA A 106 -2.24 -7.25 -6.03
CA ALA A 106 -1.04 -8.09 -6.16
C ALA A 106 -0.52 -8.52 -4.77
N GLY A 107 -1.09 -9.60 -4.24
CA GLY A 107 -0.69 -10.18 -2.96
C GLY A 107 -1.88 -10.63 -2.13
N LYS A 108 -1.74 -11.74 -1.39
CA LYS A 108 -2.82 -12.25 -0.56
C LYS A 108 -3.11 -11.35 0.64
N ASP A 109 -2.07 -10.68 1.14
CA ASP A 109 -2.15 -9.70 2.21
C ASP A 109 -3.02 -8.50 1.83
N VAL A 110 -2.81 -7.90 0.65
CA VAL A 110 -3.63 -6.77 0.20
C VAL A 110 -5.07 -7.19 -0.08
N GLU A 111 -5.31 -8.39 -0.62
CA GLU A 111 -6.67 -8.95 -0.76
C GLU A 111 -7.37 -9.03 0.61
N ASN A 112 -6.70 -9.62 1.60
CA ASN A 112 -7.24 -9.78 2.96
C ASN A 112 -7.51 -8.42 3.61
N TRP A 113 -6.64 -7.44 3.39
CA TRP A 113 -6.81 -6.08 3.89
C TRP A 113 -7.99 -5.34 3.26
N VAL A 114 -8.13 -5.43 1.94
CA VAL A 114 -9.27 -4.84 1.22
C VAL A 114 -10.56 -5.51 1.67
N GLU A 115 -10.57 -6.83 1.82
CA GLU A 115 -11.72 -7.57 2.32
C GLU A 115 -12.09 -7.18 3.77
N ALA A 116 -11.10 -7.08 4.66
CA ALA A 116 -11.31 -6.63 6.03
C ALA A 116 -11.90 -5.21 6.06
N LYS A 117 -11.36 -4.27 5.27
CA LYS A 117 -11.86 -2.90 5.21
C LYS A 117 -13.28 -2.82 4.61
N ARG A 118 -13.65 -3.72 3.72
CA ARG A 118 -15.03 -3.80 3.18
C ARG A 118 -16.03 -4.36 4.19
N LYS A 119 -15.59 -5.24 5.09
CA LYS A 119 -16.46 -5.94 6.05
C LYS A 119 -16.56 -5.27 7.42
N MET A 120 -15.53 -4.53 7.82
CA MET A 120 -15.44 -3.85 9.11
C MET A 120 -15.92 -2.40 9.01
N SER A 121 -16.50 -1.90 10.09
CA SER A 121 -16.62 -0.45 10.29
C SER A 121 -15.25 0.20 10.45
N ASP A 122 -15.15 1.51 10.22
CA ASP A 122 -13.91 2.26 10.42
C ASP A 122 -13.36 2.10 11.85
N SER A 123 -14.23 2.09 12.86
CA SER A 123 -13.83 1.92 14.26
C SER A 123 -13.21 0.54 14.52
N GLU A 124 -13.83 -0.53 14.01
CA GLU A 124 -13.31 -1.90 14.14
C GLU A 124 -11.96 -2.03 13.42
N PHE A 125 -11.89 -1.50 12.20
CA PHE A 125 -10.69 -1.53 11.39
C PHE A 125 -9.54 -0.76 12.06
N ILE A 126 -9.80 0.46 12.53
CA ILE A 126 -8.81 1.29 13.24
C ILE A 126 -8.34 0.60 14.53
N ASN A 127 -9.23 -0.02 15.29
CA ASN A 127 -8.86 -0.73 16.52
C ASN A 127 -8.00 -1.96 16.22
N SER A 128 -8.31 -2.73 15.17
CA SER A 128 -7.47 -3.82 14.68
C SER A 128 -6.07 -3.32 14.29
N MET A 129 -5.99 -2.20 13.57
CA MET A 129 -4.70 -1.60 13.20
C MET A 129 -3.90 -1.13 14.40
N LYS A 130 -4.54 -0.55 15.43
CA LYS A 130 -3.87 -0.18 16.69
C LYS A 130 -3.32 -1.39 17.45
N GLN A 131 -3.97 -2.55 17.39
CA GLN A 131 -3.48 -3.76 18.04
C GLN A 131 -2.32 -4.41 17.29
N ASN A 132 -2.37 -4.39 15.95
CA ASN A 132 -1.39 -5.07 15.10
C ASN A 132 -0.16 -4.20 14.74
N MET A 133 -0.30 -2.87 14.75
CA MET A 133 0.75 -1.92 14.37
C MET A 133 1.10 -0.90 15.46
N GLY A 134 0.36 -0.87 16.59
CA GLY A 134 0.49 0.13 17.65
C GLY A 134 1.39 -0.24 18.80
#